data_AF-A0A3D0YYQ6-F1
#
_entry.id   AF-A0A3D0YYQ6-F1
#
_cell.length_a   1.000
_cell.length_b   1.000
_cell.length_c   1.000
_cell.angle_alpha   90.00
_cell.angle_beta   90.00
_cell.angle_gamma   90.00
#
_symmetry.space_group_name_H-M   'P 1'
#
loop_
_entity.id
_entity.type
_entity.pdbx_description
1 polymer ?
#
loop_
_entity_poly.entity_id
_entity_poly.type
_entity_poly.pdbx_seq_one_letter_code
_entity_poly.pdbx_strand_id
1 'polypeptide(L)'
;MTGYTLGRMDRGTPEPVLALPPSWHHDLNLPAGGRVRVSAGSRSVLATLVDRVSRTEDLRGNRALLDGLRLPEGVRLGLTSCEGGNGRELRLGPVVGILTARGRRSRFGCQTPILREMTRFAGEQGVLAFAFTPSGIDWERGTIRGHVFREWHRGWRSGQFPFPDVVYNRVPSRRAERNPLMATTSARLVRLLGPRYFNPCFLDKWHTYRALAGDPRLRALLPETRRYSGVGDLLDMLDRFREVYLKPTGGSQGLGIIRVVQGGDGQFTLQHQGKKGVRLGVAR
;
A
#
# COMPACT_ATOMS: atom_id res chain seq x y z
N MET A 1 -9.83 -12.23 9.61
CA MET A 1 -10.04 -11.37 10.79
C MET A 1 -11.37 -10.66 10.58
N THR A 2 -12.34 -10.78 11.48
CA THR A 2 -13.65 -10.15 11.31
C THR A 2 -13.49 -8.63 11.45
N GLY A 3 -14.07 -7.86 10.53
CA GLY A 3 -13.99 -6.40 10.53
C GLY A 3 -15.19 -5.76 11.23
N TYR A 4 -14.95 -5.09 12.36
CA TYR A 4 -15.94 -4.41 13.18
C TYR A 4 -16.01 -2.93 12.84
N THR A 5 -17.21 -2.35 12.91
CA THR A 5 -17.37 -0.89 12.74
C THR A 5 -17.11 -0.21 14.07
N LEU A 6 -16.10 0.67 14.13
CA LEU A 6 -15.83 1.50 15.30
C LEU A 6 -16.74 2.74 15.28
N GLY A 7 -17.84 2.66 16.03
CA GLY A 7 -18.77 3.79 16.20
C GLY A 7 -18.45 4.65 17.42
N ARG A 8 -19.01 5.85 17.48
CA ARG A 8 -18.94 6.69 18.67
C ARG A 8 -19.92 6.22 19.75
N MET A 9 -19.52 6.40 21.00
CA MET A 9 -20.38 6.31 22.19
C MET A 9 -20.71 7.73 22.69
N ASP A 10 -21.97 7.97 23.08
CA ASP A 10 -22.47 9.29 23.49
C ASP A 10 -22.05 9.71 24.92
N ARG A 11 -21.42 8.82 25.69
CA ARG A 11 -20.96 9.16 27.04
C ARG A 11 -19.81 10.17 27.00
N GLY A 12 -20.07 11.36 27.54
CA GLY A 12 -19.13 12.49 27.65
C GLY A 12 -18.06 12.35 28.72
N THR A 13 -17.55 11.14 28.98
CA THR A 13 -16.43 10.97 29.91
C THR A 13 -15.13 11.52 29.29
N PRO A 14 -14.30 12.24 30.06
CA PRO A 14 -13.03 12.77 29.54
C PRO A 14 -12.00 11.66 29.30
N GLU A 15 -12.13 10.52 29.96
CA GLU A 15 -11.20 9.40 29.84
C GLU A 15 -11.54 8.47 28.67
N PRO A 16 -10.56 7.84 28.01
CA PRO A 16 -10.79 6.87 26.95
C PRO A 16 -11.58 5.64 27.43
N VAL A 17 -12.65 5.30 26.70
CA VAL A 17 -13.49 4.13 26.98
C VAL A 17 -13.69 3.33 25.70
N LEU A 18 -13.53 2.01 25.82
CA LEU A 18 -13.81 1.04 24.76
C LEU A 18 -14.93 0.10 25.22
N ALA A 19 -16.06 0.13 24.53
CA ALA A 19 -17.19 -0.75 24.79
C ALA A 19 -17.18 -1.95 23.83
N LEU A 20 -17.26 -3.16 24.39
CA LEU A 20 -17.16 -4.42 23.66
C LEU A 20 -18.20 -5.45 24.16
N PRO A 21 -18.55 -6.46 23.35
CA PRO A 21 -19.45 -7.52 23.78
C PRO A 21 -18.90 -8.30 24.99
N PRO A 22 -19.74 -8.65 26.00
CA PRO A 22 -19.27 -9.36 27.19
C PRO A 22 -18.57 -10.70 26.89
N SER A 23 -18.98 -11.41 25.84
CA SER A 23 -18.35 -12.67 25.41
C SER A 23 -16.85 -12.50 25.10
N TRP A 24 -16.44 -11.31 24.63
CA TRP A 24 -15.06 -11.07 24.23
C TRP A 24 -14.10 -10.95 25.41
N HIS A 25 -14.60 -10.76 26.64
CA HIS A 25 -13.74 -10.85 27.83
C HIS A 25 -13.10 -12.23 27.94
N HIS A 26 -13.88 -13.28 27.68
CA HIS A 26 -13.38 -14.66 27.64
C HIS A 26 -12.55 -14.91 26.38
N ASP A 27 -13.10 -14.59 25.19
CA ASP A 27 -12.47 -14.95 23.90
C ASP A 27 -11.12 -14.26 23.68
N LEU A 28 -10.95 -13.05 24.22
CA LEU A 28 -9.71 -12.27 24.13
C LEU A 28 -8.92 -12.29 25.44
N ASN A 29 -9.37 -13.06 26.45
CA ASN A 29 -8.78 -13.16 27.79
C ASN A 29 -8.43 -11.79 28.40
N LEU A 30 -9.45 -10.91 28.45
CA LEU A 30 -9.37 -9.53 28.94
C LEU A 30 -9.88 -9.43 30.39
N PRO A 31 -9.25 -8.60 31.24
CA PRO A 31 -9.72 -8.38 32.60
C PRO A 31 -11.12 -7.74 32.60
N ALA A 32 -12.07 -8.34 33.31
CA ALA A 32 -13.42 -7.80 33.49
C ALA A 32 -13.37 -6.44 34.20
N GLY A 33 -13.97 -5.40 33.60
CA GLY A 33 -14.02 -4.04 34.16
C GLY A 33 -12.66 -3.33 34.32
N GLY A 34 -11.58 -3.87 33.73
CA GLY A 34 -10.22 -3.33 33.85
C GLY A 34 -9.87 -2.24 32.84
N ARG A 35 -8.73 -1.58 33.05
CA ARG A 35 -8.10 -0.72 32.04
C ARG A 35 -7.13 -1.55 31.21
N VAL A 36 -7.17 -1.39 29.89
CA VAL A 36 -6.29 -2.08 28.95
C VAL A 36 -5.65 -1.08 28.01
N ARG A 37 -4.41 -1.36 27.59
CA ARG A 37 -3.79 -0.59 26.52
C ARG A 37 -4.50 -0.93 25.21
N VAL A 38 -4.98 0.09 24.52
CA VAL A 38 -5.55 -0.02 23.18
C VAL A 38 -4.62 0.69 22.22
N SER A 39 -4.28 0.09 21.09
CA SER A 39 -3.44 0.70 20.06
C SER A 39 -4.01 0.62 18.66
N ALA A 40 -3.56 1.53 17.81
CA ALA A 40 -3.81 1.53 16.38
C ALA A 40 -2.62 2.17 15.67
N GLY A 41 -1.97 1.45 14.76
CA GLY A 41 -0.73 1.90 14.14
C GLY A 41 0.32 2.27 15.21
N SER A 42 0.83 3.51 15.15
CA SER A 42 1.82 4.04 16.08
C SER A 42 1.27 4.65 17.37
N ARG A 43 -0.06 4.68 17.57
CA ARG A 43 -0.69 5.33 18.72
C ARG A 43 -1.22 4.28 19.70
N SER A 44 -1.09 4.55 20.99
CA SER A 44 -1.72 3.76 22.05
C SER A 44 -2.27 4.67 23.15
N VAL A 45 -3.35 4.21 23.80
CA VAL A 45 -4.00 4.87 24.93
C VAL A 45 -4.42 3.82 25.95
N LEU A 46 -4.46 4.20 27.23
CA LEU A 46 -5.02 3.34 28.27
C LEU A 46 -6.52 3.61 28.36
N ALA A 47 -7.34 2.60 28.06
CA ALA A 47 -8.79 2.73 28.00
C ALA A 47 -9.47 1.82 29.02
N THR A 48 -10.56 2.32 29.60
CA THR A 48 -11.45 1.51 30.45
C THR A 48 -12.34 0.65 29.57
N LEU A 49 -12.41 -0.64 29.87
CA LEU A 49 -13.31 -1.57 29.20
C LEU A 49 -14.70 -1.50 29.83
N VAL A 50 -15.72 -1.40 28.99
CA VAL A 50 -17.12 -1.46 29.45
C VAL A 50 -17.89 -2.49 28.64
N ASP A 51 -18.71 -3.27 29.35
CA ASP A 51 -19.58 -4.24 28.72
C ASP A 51 -20.69 -3.55 27.92
N ARG A 52 -20.89 -4.02 26.70
CA ARG A 52 -21.97 -3.56 25.83
C ARG A 52 -22.91 -4.71 25.51
N VAL A 53 -24.10 -4.69 26.09
CA VAL A 53 -25.20 -5.56 25.67
C VAL A 53 -25.80 -4.97 24.39
N SER A 54 -25.45 -5.52 23.23
CA SER A 54 -26.00 -5.12 21.93
C SER A 54 -26.30 -6.34 21.07
N ARG A 55 -27.33 -6.23 20.21
CA ARG A 55 -27.65 -7.22 19.19
C ARG A 55 -26.69 -7.18 17.99
N THR A 56 -25.82 -6.19 17.89
CA THR A 56 -24.80 -6.08 16.83
C THR A 56 -23.40 -6.23 17.41
N GLU A 57 -22.56 -7.03 16.75
CA GLU A 57 -21.13 -7.18 17.05
C GLU A 57 -20.34 -5.94 16.58
N ASP A 58 -20.66 -4.76 17.13
CA ASP A 58 -19.97 -3.52 16.83
C ASP A 58 -19.18 -3.01 18.03
N LEU A 59 -17.99 -2.49 17.73
CA LEU A 59 -17.09 -1.85 18.69
C LEU A 59 -17.48 -0.39 18.86
N ARG A 60 -17.51 0.12 20.10
CA ARG A 60 -17.78 1.54 20.36
C ARG A 60 -16.67 2.19 21.16
N GLY A 61 -16.16 3.29 20.67
CA GLY A 61 -15.20 4.14 21.38
C GLY A 61 -15.83 5.49 21.71
N ASN A 62 -15.52 6.04 22.89
CA ASN A 62 -15.86 7.44 23.12
C ASN A 62 -14.90 8.37 22.38
N ARG A 63 -15.18 9.68 22.41
CA ARG A 63 -14.36 10.68 21.71
C ARG A 63 -12.90 10.70 22.19
N ALA A 64 -12.66 10.57 23.50
CA ALA A 64 -11.30 10.55 24.05
C ALA A 64 -10.46 9.40 23.50
N LEU A 65 -11.04 8.20 23.35
CA LEU A 65 -10.39 7.07 22.71
C LEU A 65 -10.07 7.35 21.24
N LEU A 66 -11.08 7.78 20.46
CA LEU A 66 -10.94 8.04 19.03
C LEU A 66 -9.91 9.14 18.75
N ASP A 67 -9.97 10.24 19.48
CA ASP A 67 -9.03 11.33 19.37
C ASP A 67 -7.63 10.84 19.77
N GLY A 68 -7.47 10.16 20.90
CA GLY A 68 -6.18 9.65 21.36
C GLY A 68 -5.49 8.68 20.39
N LEU A 69 -6.26 7.80 19.74
CA LEU A 69 -5.78 6.88 18.71
C LEU A 69 -5.68 7.51 17.32
N ARG A 70 -6.23 8.72 17.13
CA ARG A 70 -6.39 9.40 15.83
C ARG A 70 -7.15 8.51 14.86
N LEU A 71 -8.30 8.00 15.26
CA LEU A 71 -9.17 7.19 14.41
C LEU A 71 -10.46 7.96 14.12
N PRO A 72 -10.84 8.14 12.83
CA PRO A 72 -12.13 8.73 12.52
C PRO A 72 -13.26 7.75 12.82
N GLU A 73 -14.43 8.27 13.13
CA GLU A 73 -15.62 7.47 13.37
C GLU A 73 -16.03 6.65 12.12
N GLY A 74 -16.64 5.48 12.36
CA GLY A 74 -17.22 4.62 11.34
C GLY A 74 -16.16 3.93 10.47
N VAL A 75 -14.91 3.88 10.90
CA VAL A 75 -13.89 3.00 10.29
C VAL A 75 -14.23 1.55 10.58
N ARG A 76 -13.98 0.68 9.61
CA ARG A 76 -13.96 -0.77 9.85
C ARG A 76 -12.55 -1.20 10.15
N LEU A 77 -12.39 -1.99 11.22
CA LEU A 77 -11.11 -2.50 11.69
C LEU A 77 -11.31 -3.80 12.46
N GLY A 78 -10.26 -4.61 12.48
CA GLY A 78 -10.17 -5.82 13.27
C GLY A 78 -9.71 -5.48 14.67
N LEU A 79 -9.94 -6.42 15.58
CA LEU A 79 -9.43 -6.38 16.93
C LEU A 79 -8.59 -7.64 17.14
N THR A 80 -7.35 -7.45 17.58
CA THR A 80 -6.53 -8.55 18.09
C THR A 80 -6.09 -8.26 19.50
N SER A 81 -5.83 -9.30 20.27
CA SER A 81 -5.24 -9.19 21.58
C SER A 81 -3.82 -9.75 21.56
N CYS A 82 -2.90 -9.02 22.17
CA CYS A 82 -1.49 -9.38 22.29
C CYS A 82 -1.13 -9.42 23.78
N GLU A 83 -0.35 -10.42 24.19
CA GLU A 83 0.32 -10.40 25.49
C GLU A 83 1.73 -9.81 25.31
N GLY A 84 2.10 -8.85 26.16
CA GLY A 84 3.43 -8.26 26.20
C GLY A 84 3.93 -8.13 27.64
N GLY A 85 5.20 -7.73 27.81
CA GLY A 85 5.85 -7.62 29.12
C GLY A 85 5.19 -6.66 30.11
N ASN A 86 4.29 -5.78 29.65
CA ASN A 86 3.54 -4.82 30.47
C ASN A 86 2.04 -5.17 30.58
N GLY A 87 1.68 -6.43 30.37
CA GLY A 87 0.29 -6.91 30.37
C GLY A 87 -0.34 -6.99 28.99
N ARG A 88 -1.67 -7.16 28.96
CA ARG A 88 -2.43 -7.37 27.74
C ARG A 88 -2.69 -6.07 26.98
N GLU A 89 -2.56 -6.13 25.66
CA GLU A 89 -2.83 -5.02 24.74
C GLU A 89 -3.91 -5.43 23.73
N LEU A 90 -4.83 -4.52 23.45
CA LEU A 90 -5.80 -4.62 22.37
C LEU A 90 -5.34 -3.79 21.18
N ARG A 91 -5.28 -4.40 20.01
CA ARG A 91 -4.81 -3.76 18.79
C ARG A 91 -5.94 -3.64 17.78
N LEU A 92 -6.27 -2.41 17.43
CA LEU A 92 -7.24 -2.03 16.41
C LEU A 92 -6.52 -1.91 15.07
N GLY A 93 -6.78 -2.84 14.17
CA GLY A 93 -6.09 -2.89 12.87
C GLY A 93 -5.90 -4.32 12.34
N PRO A 94 -4.88 -4.53 11.49
CA PRO A 94 -3.75 -3.64 11.23
C PRO A 94 -4.13 -2.35 10.50
N VAL A 95 -3.33 -1.30 10.70
CA VAL A 95 -3.47 0.00 10.02
C VAL A 95 -2.51 0.05 8.83
N VAL A 96 -3.06 0.21 7.62
CA VAL A 96 -2.29 0.26 6.37
C VAL A 96 -2.42 1.64 5.73
N GLY A 97 -1.30 2.34 5.59
CA GLY A 97 -1.24 3.58 4.83
C GLY A 97 -0.88 3.31 3.37
N ILE A 98 -1.73 3.73 2.43
CA ILE A 98 -1.45 3.62 1.00
C ILE A 98 -0.88 4.96 0.51
N LEU A 99 0.45 5.02 0.35
CA LEU A 99 1.13 6.22 -0.14
C LEU A 99 0.88 6.37 -1.64
N THR A 100 0.36 7.52 -2.05
CA THR A 100 0.04 7.82 -3.45
C THR A 100 0.27 9.30 -3.79
N ALA A 101 -0.09 9.71 -5.00
CA ALA A 101 -0.01 11.09 -5.47
C ALA A 101 -1.40 11.64 -5.77
N ARG A 102 -1.56 12.97 -5.67
CA ARG A 102 -2.81 13.65 -6.04
C ARG A 102 -3.03 13.55 -7.56
N GLY A 103 -4.27 13.34 -7.96
CA GLY A 103 -4.68 13.46 -9.35
C GLY A 103 -5.11 14.87 -9.74
N ARG A 104 -5.21 15.11 -11.05
CA ARG A 104 -5.72 16.38 -11.60
C ARG A 104 -7.25 16.45 -11.68
N ARG A 105 -7.88 15.40 -12.22
CA ARG A 105 -9.35 15.33 -12.45
C ARG A 105 -10.12 14.65 -11.31
N SER A 106 -9.46 13.73 -10.61
CA SER A 106 -10.00 13.00 -9.47
C SER A 106 -8.97 12.97 -8.35
N ARG A 107 -9.40 12.68 -7.12
CA ARG A 107 -8.56 12.80 -5.91
C ARG A 107 -7.19 12.13 -6.05
N PHE A 108 -7.15 10.94 -6.66
CA PHE A 108 -5.93 10.16 -6.87
C PHE A 108 -5.70 9.80 -8.34
N GLY A 109 -6.33 10.53 -9.27
CA GLY A 109 -6.15 10.34 -10.70
C GLY A 109 -6.62 8.96 -11.16
N CYS A 110 -5.83 8.32 -12.03
CA CYS A 110 -6.11 6.97 -12.54
C CYS A 110 -6.14 5.89 -11.45
N GLN A 111 -5.59 6.15 -10.25
CA GLN A 111 -5.62 5.21 -9.15
C GLN A 111 -6.87 5.32 -8.27
N THR A 112 -7.74 6.30 -8.51
CA THR A 112 -8.95 6.48 -7.70
C THR A 112 -9.83 5.21 -7.64
N PRO A 113 -10.10 4.48 -8.76
CA PRO A 113 -10.92 3.27 -8.72
C PRO A 113 -10.29 2.15 -7.87
N ILE A 114 -9.01 1.84 -8.10
CA ILE A 114 -8.33 0.77 -7.37
C ILE A 114 -8.14 1.12 -5.89
N LEU A 115 -7.85 2.37 -5.53
CA LEU A 115 -7.74 2.78 -4.13
C LEU A 115 -9.10 2.70 -3.41
N ARG A 116 -10.20 3.00 -4.11
CA ARG A 116 -11.55 2.78 -3.58
C ARG A 116 -11.78 1.31 -3.26
N GLU A 117 -11.48 0.41 -4.20
CA GLU A 117 -11.65 -1.03 -4.01
C GLU A 117 -10.75 -1.57 -2.89
N MET A 118 -9.49 -1.15 -2.85
CA MET A 118 -8.54 -1.57 -1.82
C MET A 118 -8.98 -1.14 -0.42
N THR A 119 -9.39 0.13 -0.24
CA THR A 119 -9.80 0.62 1.09
C THR A 119 -11.11 -0.02 1.56
N ARG A 120 -12.02 -0.31 0.63
CA ARG A 120 -13.28 -1.02 0.89
C ARG A 120 -13.03 -2.48 1.31
N PHE A 121 -12.32 -3.24 0.48
CA PHE A 121 -12.02 -4.64 0.73
C PHE A 121 -11.17 -4.83 2.00
N ALA A 122 -10.18 -3.96 2.22
CA ALA A 122 -9.42 -3.96 3.47
C ALA A 122 -10.34 -3.85 4.69
N GLY A 123 -11.30 -2.93 4.68
CA GLY A 123 -12.26 -2.76 5.77
C GLY A 123 -13.13 -4.00 6.03
N GLU A 124 -13.55 -4.71 4.97
CA GLU A 124 -14.27 -5.99 5.08
C GLU A 124 -13.42 -7.07 5.78
N GLN A 125 -12.10 -7.01 5.60
CA GLN A 125 -11.13 -7.94 6.21
C GLN A 125 -10.63 -7.48 7.59
N GLY A 126 -11.22 -6.43 8.17
CA GLY A 126 -10.74 -5.85 9.44
C GLY A 126 -9.41 -5.08 9.32
N VAL A 127 -9.01 -4.68 8.12
CA VAL A 127 -7.82 -3.87 7.90
C VAL A 127 -8.23 -2.42 7.69
N LEU A 128 -7.71 -1.52 8.53
CA LEU A 128 -7.90 -0.09 8.33
C LEU A 128 -6.93 0.40 7.26
N ALA A 129 -7.36 0.44 6.01
CA ALA A 129 -6.58 1.02 4.92
C ALA A 129 -7.03 2.44 4.58
N PHE A 130 -6.08 3.37 4.45
CA PHE A 130 -6.34 4.74 4.01
C PHE A 130 -5.31 5.24 3.01
N ALA A 131 -5.74 6.01 2.01
CA ALA A 131 -4.86 6.62 1.02
C ALA A 131 -4.38 8.00 1.48
N PHE A 132 -3.08 8.27 1.37
CA PHE A 132 -2.49 9.54 1.75
C PHE A 132 -1.40 9.99 0.77
N THR A 133 -1.04 11.26 0.85
CA THR A 133 0.01 11.89 0.04
C THR A 133 1.04 12.54 0.96
N PRO A 134 2.27 12.84 0.50
CA PRO A 134 3.30 13.48 1.32
C PRO A 134 2.82 14.71 2.09
N SER A 135 2.03 15.58 1.44
CA SER A 135 1.47 16.79 2.05
C SER A 135 0.43 16.55 3.14
N GLY A 136 -0.03 15.32 3.32
CA GLY A 136 -0.93 14.95 4.42
C GLY A 136 -0.19 14.56 5.69
N ILE A 137 1.13 14.39 5.65
CA ILE A 137 1.91 13.93 6.81
C ILE A 137 2.26 15.11 7.69
N ASP A 138 1.89 15.03 8.96
CA ASP A 138 2.38 15.88 10.02
C ASP A 138 3.43 15.09 10.81
N TRP A 139 4.69 15.39 10.53
CA TRP A 139 5.81 14.67 11.12
C TRP A 139 6.04 15.00 12.59
N GLU A 140 5.71 16.22 13.02
CA GLU A 140 5.86 16.67 14.40
C GLU A 140 4.77 16.04 15.27
N ARG A 141 3.53 16.09 14.80
CA ARG A 141 2.39 15.50 15.52
C ARG A 141 2.31 13.98 15.33
N GLY A 142 3.13 13.37 14.48
CA GLY A 142 3.06 11.94 14.22
C GLY A 142 1.66 11.50 13.74
N THR A 143 1.04 12.28 12.86
CA THR A 143 -0.28 11.98 12.27
C THR A 143 -0.26 12.12 10.76
N ILE A 144 -1.22 11.46 10.11
CA ILE A 144 -1.38 11.51 8.67
C ILE A 144 -2.82 11.87 8.33
N ARG A 145 -3.03 12.98 7.62
CA ARG A 145 -4.29 13.28 6.95
C ARG A 145 -4.43 12.37 5.74
N GLY A 146 -5.40 11.47 5.82
CA GLY A 146 -5.66 10.44 4.83
C GLY A 146 -7.12 10.38 4.41
N HIS A 147 -7.41 9.47 3.48
CA HIS A 147 -8.76 9.28 2.97
C HIS A 147 -9.14 7.80 2.92
N VAL A 148 -10.36 7.51 3.35
CA VAL A 148 -10.96 6.17 3.25
C VAL A 148 -12.26 6.29 2.47
N PHE A 149 -12.53 5.33 1.59
CA PHE A 149 -13.81 5.28 0.91
C PHE A 149 -14.87 4.69 1.85
N ARG A 150 -16.05 5.33 1.92
CA ARG A 150 -17.19 4.87 2.72
C ARG A 150 -18.36 4.56 1.80
N GLU A 151 -18.83 3.32 1.84
CA GLU A 151 -19.95 2.86 1.00
C GLU A 151 -21.27 3.57 1.36
N TRP A 152 -21.61 3.66 2.65
CA TRP A 152 -22.83 4.32 3.14
C TRP A 152 -23.01 5.77 2.66
N HIS A 153 -21.90 6.49 2.47
CA HIS A 153 -21.91 7.86 1.97
C HIS A 153 -21.46 7.98 0.49
N ARG A 154 -21.23 6.85 -0.18
CA ARG A 154 -20.70 6.75 -1.55
C ARG A 154 -19.57 7.74 -1.85
N GLY A 155 -18.62 7.86 -0.92
CA GLY A 155 -17.65 8.96 -1.00
C GLY A 155 -16.37 8.78 -0.19
N TRP A 156 -15.36 9.55 -0.58
CA TRP A 156 -14.09 9.63 0.11
C TRP A 156 -14.19 10.53 1.34
N ARG A 157 -14.02 9.97 2.53
CA ARG A 157 -13.95 10.74 3.79
C ARG A 157 -12.50 11.03 4.14
N SER A 158 -12.21 12.29 4.47
CA SER A 158 -10.92 12.69 5.05
C SER A 158 -10.95 12.41 6.54
N GLY A 159 -9.81 12.00 7.09
CA GLY A 159 -9.60 11.84 8.52
C GLY A 159 -8.14 12.09 8.88
N GLN A 160 -7.87 12.26 10.17
CA GLN A 160 -6.52 12.11 10.70
C GLN A 160 -6.34 10.66 11.16
N PHE A 161 -5.17 10.10 10.87
CA PHE A 161 -4.78 8.74 11.19
C PHE A 161 -3.45 8.75 11.95
N PRO A 162 -3.17 7.73 12.78
CA PRO A 162 -1.83 7.52 13.32
C PRO A 162 -0.85 7.16 12.17
N PHE A 163 0.45 7.12 12.45
CA PHE A 163 1.35 6.44 11.52
C PHE A 163 0.94 4.97 11.43
N PRO A 164 0.85 4.40 10.22
CA PRO A 164 0.33 3.06 10.02
C PRO A 164 1.34 2.00 10.47
N ASP A 165 0.86 0.78 10.66
CA ASP A 165 1.69 -0.39 10.89
C ASP A 165 2.54 -0.72 9.68
N VAL A 166 1.94 -0.57 8.49
CA VAL A 166 2.54 -0.86 7.19
C VAL A 166 2.23 0.28 6.24
N VAL A 167 3.21 0.71 5.46
CA VAL A 167 2.96 1.59 4.31
C VAL A 167 3.06 0.77 3.03
N TYR A 168 2.01 0.81 2.21
CA TYR A 168 2.07 0.34 0.83
C TYR A 168 2.35 1.51 -0.10
N ASN A 169 3.55 1.54 -0.69
CA ASN A 169 3.88 2.49 -1.73
C ASN A 169 3.18 2.14 -3.05
N ARG A 170 2.23 3.00 -3.43
CA ARG A 170 1.48 2.99 -4.69
C ARG A 170 1.66 4.30 -5.44
N VAL A 171 2.85 4.88 -5.44
CA VAL A 171 3.13 6.08 -6.25
C VAL A 171 2.94 5.74 -7.74
N PRO A 172 2.13 6.50 -8.52
CA PRO A 172 1.61 6.03 -9.81
C PRO A 172 2.64 6.04 -10.96
N SER A 173 3.81 6.66 -10.78
CA SER A 173 4.81 6.75 -11.84
C SER A 173 6.19 7.07 -11.29
N ARG A 174 7.23 6.71 -12.06
CA ARG A 174 8.63 7.14 -11.80
C ARG A 174 8.79 8.65 -11.72
N ARG A 175 8.01 9.41 -12.50
CA ARG A 175 8.01 10.88 -12.44
C ARG A 175 7.52 11.37 -11.07
N ALA A 176 6.44 10.78 -10.56
CA ALA A 176 5.90 11.11 -9.24
C ALA A 176 6.84 10.65 -8.11
N GLU A 177 7.49 9.50 -8.27
CA GLU A 177 8.48 8.98 -7.34
C GLU A 177 9.73 9.87 -7.23
N ARG A 178 10.22 10.38 -8.37
CA ARG A 178 11.36 11.32 -8.44
C ARG A 178 11.02 12.74 -7.99
N ASN A 179 9.75 13.06 -7.70
CA ASN A 179 9.41 14.36 -7.14
C ASN A 179 10.14 14.53 -5.79
N PRO A 180 10.84 15.66 -5.54
CA PRO A 180 11.67 15.81 -4.34
C PRO A 180 10.91 15.58 -3.01
N LEU A 181 9.67 16.06 -2.91
CA LEU A 181 8.84 15.86 -1.72
C LEU A 181 8.45 14.38 -1.55
N MET A 182 8.14 13.68 -2.64
CA MET A 182 7.82 12.25 -2.60
C MET A 182 9.04 11.41 -2.24
N ALA A 183 10.20 11.70 -2.86
CA ALA A 183 11.44 10.99 -2.63
C ALA A 183 11.91 11.11 -1.16
N THR A 184 11.93 12.33 -0.62
CA THR A 184 12.30 12.59 0.78
C THR A 184 11.32 11.94 1.76
N THR A 185 10.01 12.03 1.48
CA THR A 185 8.98 11.35 2.27
C THR A 185 9.17 9.84 2.28
N SER A 186 9.40 9.24 1.11
CA SER A 186 9.58 7.80 0.97
C SER A 186 10.84 7.34 1.71
N ALA A 187 11.95 8.05 1.57
CA ALA A 187 13.18 7.75 2.31
C ALA A 187 12.98 7.81 3.84
N ARG A 188 12.25 8.81 4.35
CA ARG A 188 11.92 8.92 5.78
C ARG A 188 11.02 7.80 6.26
N LEU A 189 10.01 7.41 5.47
CA LEU A 189 9.12 6.28 5.79
C LEU A 189 9.87 4.94 5.77
N VAL A 190 10.77 4.71 4.81
CA VAL A 190 11.64 3.53 4.75
C VAL A 190 12.48 3.43 6.02
N ARG A 191 13.12 4.54 6.45
CA ARG A 191 13.91 4.56 7.68
C ARG A 191 13.08 4.26 8.93
N LEU A 192 11.84 4.76 8.98
CA LEU A 192 10.95 4.59 10.13
C LEU A 192 10.36 3.17 10.23
N LEU A 193 10.00 2.57 9.09
CA LEU A 193 9.21 1.34 9.05
C LEU A 193 10.03 0.10 8.68
N GLY A 194 11.19 0.28 8.05
CA GLY A 194 12.04 -0.80 7.56
C GLY A 194 11.26 -1.74 6.63
N PRO A 195 11.20 -3.06 6.91
CA PRO A 195 10.50 -4.04 6.08
C PRO A 195 8.97 -3.82 6.02
N ARG A 196 8.41 -2.98 6.91
CA ARG A 196 6.99 -2.61 6.90
C ARG A 196 6.67 -1.51 5.88
N TYR A 197 7.66 -1.01 5.14
CA TYR A 197 7.44 -0.17 3.95
C TYR A 197 7.48 -1.06 2.69
N PHE A 198 6.31 -1.41 2.18
CA PHE A 198 6.15 -2.34 1.08
C PHE A 198 6.19 -1.66 -0.29
N ASN A 199 6.80 -2.34 -1.27
CA ASN A 199 7.00 -1.91 -2.67
C ASN A 199 7.84 -0.60 -2.80
N PRO A 200 9.09 -0.59 -2.33
CA PRO A 200 9.80 0.67 -2.06
C PRO A 200 10.07 1.52 -3.29
N CYS A 201 10.22 0.90 -4.47
CA CYS A 201 10.48 1.63 -5.70
C CYS A 201 9.98 0.90 -6.96
N PHE A 202 9.97 1.60 -8.09
CA PHE A 202 9.70 0.98 -9.39
C PHE A 202 10.85 0.08 -9.86
N LEU A 203 10.53 -1.19 -10.15
CA LEU A 203 11.45 -2.18 -10.73
C LEU A 203 12.16 -1.69 -11.99
N ASP A 204 13.48 -1.72 -12.02
CA ASP A 204 14.29 -1.47 -13.22
C ASP A 204 14.69 -2.80 -13.86
N LYS A 205 14.38 -3.02 -15.15
CA LYS A 205 14.61 -4.32 -15.80
C LYS A 205 16.07 -4.74 -15.82
N TRP A 206 16.99 -3.79 -16.01
CA TRP A 206 18.41 -4.10 -16.06
C TRP A 206 18.94 -4.45 -14.67
N HIS A 207 18.53 -3.69 -13.65
CA HIS A 207 18.84 -4.04 -12.26
C HIS A 207 18.27 -5.41 -11.91
N THR A 208 16.99 -5.68 -12.22
CA THR A 208 16.35 -6.97 -11.95
C THR A 208 17.09 -8.12 -12.64
N TYR A 209 17.43 -7.97 -13.93
CA TYR A 209 18.22 -8.98 -14.64
C TYR A 209 19.57 -9.23 -13.95
N ARG A 210 20.31 -8.17 -13.60
CA ARG A 210 21.61 -8.31 -12.92
C ARG A 210 21.50 -9.00 -11.57
N ALA A 211 20.47 -8.68 -10.79
CA ALA A 211 20.24 -9.31 -9.49
C ALA A 211 19.96 -10.81 -9.65
N LEU A 212 19.12 -11.20 -10.62
CA LEU A 212 18.80 -12.60 -10.89
C LEU A 212 20.01 -13.35 -11.49
N ALA A 213 20.74 -12.74 -12.42
CA ALA A 213 21.91 -13.33 -13.06
C ALA A 213 23.10 -13.52 -12.10
N GLY A 214 23.09 -12.81 -10.97
CA GLY A 214 24.05 -12.99 -9.89
C GLY A 214 23.86 -14.28 -9.08
N ASP A 215 22.68 -14.91 -9.14
CA ASP A 215 22.43 -16.21 -8.53
C ASP A 215 22.69 -17.33 -9.56
N PRO A 216 23.69 -18.21 -9.33
CA PRO A 216 24.02 -19.30 -10.26
C PRO A 216 22.84 -20.22 -10.59
N ARG A 217 21.90 -20.42 -9.64
CA ARG A 217 20.71 -21.28 -9.83
C ARG A 217 19.72 -20.67 -10.80
N LEU A 218 19.64 -19.34 -10.84
CA LEU A 218 18.72 -18.60 -11.70
C LEU A 218 19.34 -18.24 -13.05
N ARG A 219 20.67 -18.03 -13.09
CA ARG A 219 21.38 -17.59 -14.30
C ARG A 219 21.11 -18.47 -15.52
N ALA A 220 21.09 -19.79 -15.36
CA ALA A 220 20.82 -20.73 -16.45
C ALA A 220 19.38 -20.67 -16.98
N LEU A 221 18.44 -20.09 -16.21
CA LEU A 221 17.03 -19.95 -16.56
C LEU A 221 16.71 -18.58 -17.19
N LEU A 222 17.68 -17.65 -17.24
CA LEU A 222 17.47 -16.32 -17.78
C LEU A 222 17.78 -16.28 -19.27
N PRO A 223 16.97 -15.57 -20.09
CA PRO A 223 17.34 -15.29 -21.46
C PRO A 223 18.58 -14.41 -21.49
N GLU A 224 19.45 -14.62 -22.48
CA GLU A 224 20.62 -13.76 -22.66
C GLU A 224 20.16 -12.31 -22.82
N THR A 225 20.63 -11.44 -21.94
CA THR A 225 20.26 -10.03 -21.92
C THR A 225 21.51 -9.17 -21.83
N ARG A 226 21.57 -8.14 -22.67
CA ARG A 226 22.65 -7.15 -22.71
C ARG A 226 22.08 -5.75 -22.64
N ARG A 227 22.89 -4.80 -22.17
CA ARG A 227 22.54 -3.38 -22.23
C ARG A 227 22.84 -2.86 -23.63
N TYR A 228 21.79 -2.44 -24.33
CA TYR A 228 21.92 -1.89 -25.68
C TYR A 228 22.73 -0.59 -25.68
N SER A 229 23.82 -0.58 -26.44
CA SER A 229 24.75 0.55 -26.61
C SER A 229 24.83 1.04 -28.05
N GLY A 230 24.33 0.26 -29.02
CA GLY A 230 24.28 0.65 -30.42
C GLY A 230 23.85 -0.50 -31.33
N VAL A 231 23.73 -0.21 -32.63
CA VAL A 231 23.22 -1.18 -33.63
C VAL A 231 24.06 -2.47 -33.70
N GLY A 232 25.36 -2.39 -33.43
CA GLY A 232 26.24 -3.57 -33.38
C GLY A 232 25.74 -4.63 -32.40
N ASP A 233 25.38 -4.23 -31.16
CA ASP A 233 24.82 -5.16 -30.16
C ASP A 233 23.55 -5.86 -30.66
N LEU A 234 22.72 -5.14 -31.41
CA LEU A 234 21.47 -5.67 -31.96
C LEU A 234 21.77 -6.71 -33.05
N LEU A 235 22.68 -6.39 -33.97
CA LEU A 235 23.07 -7.30 -35.04
C LEU A 235 23.74 -8.56 -34.49
N ASP A 236 24.64 -8.43 -33.52
CA ASP A 236 25.29 -9.56 -32.85
C ASP A 236 24.28 -10.50 -32.17
N MET A 237 23.26 -9.95 -31.51
CA MET A 237 22.22 -10.76 -30.89
C MET A 237 21.28 -11.40 -31.92
N LEU A 238 20.98 -10.71 -33.02
CA LEU A 238 20.17 -11.25 -34.11
C LEU A 238 20.88 -12.37 -34.84
N ASP A 239 22.19 -12.27 -35.05
CA ASP A 239 22.98 -13.35 -35.66
C ASP A 239 22.89 -14.63 -34.83
N ARG A 240 22.93 -14.50 -33.50
CA ARG A 240 22.88 -15.63 -32.56
C ARG A 240 21.49 -16.21 -32.33
N PHE A 241 20.44 -15.38 -32.29
CA PHE A 241 19.10 -15.80 -31.86
C PHE A 241 18.01 -15.64 -32.91
N ARG A 242 18.27 -14.97 -34.05
CA ARG A 242 17.34 -14.58 -35.13
C ARG A 242 16.16 -13.70 -34.70
N GLU A 243 15.77 -13.74 -33.44
CA GLU A 243 14.68 -12.96 -32.87
C GLU A 243 15.11 -12.38 -31.52
N VAL A 244 14.89 -11.07 -31.35
CA VAL A 244 15.29 -10.35 -30.14
C VAL A 244 14.23 -9.34 -29.72
N TYR A 245 14.24 -8.99 -28.44
CA TYR A 245 13.33 -8.00 -27.87
C TYR A 245 14.10 -6.85 -27.24
N LEU A 246 13.97 -5.65 -27.82
CA LEU A 246 14.44 -4.42 -27.21
C LEU A 246 13.37 -3.90 -26.25
N LYS A 247 13.77 -3.61 -25.01
CA LYS A 247 12.86 -3.15 -23.96
C LYS A 247 13.46 -1.94 -23.24
N PRO A 248 12.72 -0.83 -23.09
CA PRO A 248 13.16 0.27 -22.23
C PRO A 248 13.32 -0.20 -20.78
N THR A 249 14.45 0.13 -20.15
CA THR A 249 14.76 -0.27 -18.77
C THR A 249 13.66 0.16 -17.80
N GLY A 250 13.20 1.41 -17.93
CA GLY A 250 12.19 2.02 -17.08
C GLY A 250 10.72 1.80 -17.49
N GLY A 251 10.44 1.11 -18.60
CA GLY A 251 9.07 0.93 -19.12
C GLY A 251 8.20 -0.02 -18.26
N SER A 252 6.88 0.01 -18.45
CA SER A 252 5.92 -0.90 -17.81
C SER A 252 4.82 -1.31 -18.79
N GLN A 253 4.02 -2.35 -18.46
CA GLN A 253 2.89 -2.82 -19.27
C GLN A 253 3.24 -3.20 -20.73
N GLY A 254 4.49 -3.60 -20.99
CA GLY A 254 4.95 -3.92 -22.34
C GLY A 254 5.11 -2.72 -23.28
N LEU A 255 4.86 -1.48 -22.82
CA LEU A 255 4.97 -0.29 -23.66
C LEU A 255 6.42 0.00 -24.05
N GLY A 256 6.62 0.27 -25.33
CA GLY A 256 7.92 0.55 -25.94
C GLY A 256 8.77 -0.70 -26.21
N ILE A 257 8.21 -1.91 -26.03
CA ILE A 257 8.89 -3.13 -26.46
C ILE A 257 8.91 -3.16 -27.99
N ILE A 258 10.08 -3.45 -28.55
CA ILE A 258 10.29 -3.69 -29.98
C ILE A 258 10.77 -5.14 -30.11
N ARG A 259 10.01 -5.97 -30.80
CA ARG A 259 10.44 -7.28 -31.26
C ARG A 259 11.06 -7.10 -32.64
N VAL A 260 12.27 -7.62 -32.83
CA VAL A 260 12.98 -7.60 -34.11
C VAL A 260 13.24 -9.05 -34.51
N VAL A 261 12.84 -9.40 -35.73
CA VAL A 261 13.04 -10.73 -36.31
C VAL A 261 13.87 -10.56 -37.58
N GLN A 262 15.00 -11.25 -37.66
CA GLN A 262 15.80 -11.36 -38.87
C GLN A 262 15.19 -12.41 -39.80
N GLY A 263 14.87 -11.99 -41.02
CA GLY A 263 14.40 -12.85 -42.10
C GLY A 263 15.53 -13.26 -43.06
N GLY A 264 15.15 -13.81 -44.21
CA GLY A 264 16.08 -14.05 -45.33
C GLY A 264 16.53 -12.75 -45.99
N ASP A 265 17.63 -12.82 -46.75
CA ASP A 265 18.13 -11.74 -47.61
C ASP A 265 18.40 -10.40 -46.90
N GLY A 266 18.84 -10.46 -45.64
CA GLY A 266 19.17 -9.28 -44.84
C GLY A 266 17.96 -8.47 -44.37
N GLN A 267 16.73 -8.96 -44.54
CA GLN A 267 15.53 -8.26 -44.10
C GLN A 267 15.29 -8.39 -42.60
N PHE A 268 14.71 -7.35 -42.00
CA PHE A 268 14.28 -7.33 -40.60
C PHE A 268 12.81 -6.95 -40.49
N THR A 269 12.05 -7.72 -39.71
CA THR A 269 10.68 -7.36 -39.32
C THR A 269 10.69 -6.78 -37.91
N LEU A 270 10.04 -5.63 -37.74
CA LEU A 270 9.91 -4.94 -36.46
C LEU A 270 8.45 -4.93 -36.02
N GLN A 271 8.20 -5.32 -34.78
CA GLN A 271 6.90 -5.20 -34.12
C GLN A 271 7.07 -4.34 -32.87
N HIS A 272 6.46 -3.16 -32.88
CA HIS A 272 6.54 -2.19 -31.79
C HIS A 272 5.23 -2.08 -31.02
N GLN A 273 5.28 -2.29 -29.71
CA GLN A 273 4.14 -2.10 -28.81
C GLN A 273 4.05 -0.63 -28.36
N GLY A 274 3.22 0.15 -29.04
CA GLY A 274 2.94 1.54 -28.70
C GLY A 274 1.70 1.72 -27.80
N LYS A 275 1.47 2.95 -27.34
CA LYS A 275 0.24 3.31 -26.59
C LYS A 275 -1.06 3.14 -27.39
N LYS A 276 -0.96 3.14 -28.73
CA LYS A 276 -2.09 2.97 -29.66
C LYS A 276 -2.19 1.54 -30.22
N GLY A 277 -1.50 0.57 -29.61
CA GLY A 277 -1.45 -0.82 -30.09
C GLY A 277 -0.12 -1.17 -30.78
N VAL A 278 -0.12 -2.34 -31.42
CA VAL A 278 1.02 -2.90 -32.15
C VAL A 278 1.19 -2.19 -33.50
N ARG A 279 2.42 -1.84 -33.85
CA ARG A 279 2.80 -1.41 -35.20
C ARG A 279 3.80 -2.38 -35.79
N LEU A 280 3.62 -2.69 -37.07
CA LEU A 280 4.53 -3.53 -37.84
C LEU A 280 5.32 -2.66 -38.81
N GLY A 281 6.59 -3.01 -39.02
CA GLY A 281 7.47 -2.39 -39.99
C GLY A 281 8.45 -3.42 -40.55
N VAL A 282 8.99 -3.13 -41.74
CA VAL A 282 10.04 -3.92 -42.39
C VAL A 282 11.21 -3.00 -42.67
N ALA A 283 12.42 -3.46 -42.38
CA ALA A 283 13.67 -2.77 -42.68
C ALA A 283 14.59 -3.69 -43.52
N ARG A 284 15.48 -3.07 -44.29
CA ARG A 284 16.59 -3.71 -45.00
C ARG A 284 17.89 -3.10 -44.48
#